data_AF-A0A0G1Q281-F1
#
_entry.id   AF-A0A0G1Q281-F1
#
_cell.length_a   1.000
_cell.length_b   1.000
_cell.length_c   1.000
_cell.angle_alpha   90.00
_cell.angle_beta   90.00
_cell.angle_gamma   90.00
#
_symmetry.space_group_name_H-M   'P 1'
#
loop_
_entity.id
_entity.type
_entity.pdbx_description
1 polymer ?
#
loop_
_entity_poly.entity_id
_entity_poly.type
_entity_poly.pdbx_seq_one_letter_code
_entity_poly.pdbx_strand_id
1 'polypeptide(L)'
;MKRVIYIIFIVVFVAIAFEVYKVDSQRRELEREMATLVNEIELVEGDNSNITEKIEFFSEARNLEKELRARFNYRLPFEKLIIVIPEE
;
A
#
# COMPACT_ATOMS: atom_id res chain seq x y z
N MET A 1 38.70 13.23 47.46
CA MET A 1 39.17 13.00 46.07
C MET A 1 38.52 11.78 45.42
N LYS A 2 38.67 10.54 45.93
CA LYS A 2 38.09 9.34 45.31
C LYS A 2 36.56 9.41 45.08
N ARG A 3 35.79 9.93 46.04
CA ARG A 3 34.32 10.10 45.90
C ARG A 3 33.92 11.08 44.79
N VAL A 4 34.71 12.14 44.57
CA VAL A 4 34.46 13.12 43.50
C VAL A 4 34.69 12.49 42.12
N ILE A 5 35.74 11.67 41.99
CA ILE A 5 36.04 10.93 40.76
C ILE A 5 34.89 9.97 40.41
N TYR A 6 34.33 9.25 41.40
CA TYR A 6 33.17 8.38 41.16
C TYR A 6 31.93 9.16 40.71
N ILE A 7 31.66 10.32 41.31
CA ILE A 7 30.53 11.17 40.91
C ILE A 7 30.69 11.65 39.46
N ILE A 8 31.90 12.10 39.09
CA ILE A 8 32.18 12.52 37.71
C ILE A 8 31.97 11.36 36.74
N PHE A 9 32.44 10.16 37.08
CA PHE A 9 32.24 8.97 36.26
C PHE A 9 30.75 8.64 36.06
N ILE A 10 29.94 8.73 37.11
CA ILE A 10 28.50 8.50 37.03
C ILE A 10 27.85 9.53 36.11
N VAL A 11 28.20 10.80 36.23
CA VAL A 11 27.65 11.87 35.38
C VAL A 11 28.00 11.64 33.91
N VAL A 12 29.26 11.30 33.61
CA VAL A 12 29.68 10.98 32.25
C VAL A 12 28.94 9.75 31.71
N PHE A 13 28.77 8.71 32.53
CA PHE A 13 28.07 7.50 32.11
C PHE A 13 26.60 7.76 31.80
N VAL A 14 25.91 8.56 32.64
CA VAL A 14 24.53 8.95 32.42
C VAL A 14 24.40 9.81 31.14
N ALA A 15 25.33 10.73 30.91
CA ALA A 15 25.32 11.56 29.70
C ALA A 15 25.47 10.71 28.42
N ILE A 16 26.39 9.74 28.43
CA ILE A 16 26.58 8.81 27.29
C ILE A 16 25.33 7.96 27.08
N ALA A 17 24.76 7.41 28.16
CA ALA A 17 23.55 6.60 28.09
C ALA A 17 22.37 7.40 27.50
N PHE A 18 22.26 8.69 27.85
CA PHE A 18 21.23 9.57 27.32
C PHE A 18 21.40 9.83 25.82
N GLU A 19 22.62 10.12 25.36
CA GLU A 19 22.89 10.32 23.93
C GLU A 19 22.62 9.05 23.12
N VAL A 20 23.05 7.88 23.62
CA VAL A 20 22.77 6.59 22.98
C VAL A 20 21.26 6.33 22.89
N TYR A 21 20.52 6.59 23.97
CA TYR A 21 19.06 6.43 23.97
C TYR A 21 18.38 7.36 22.96
N LYS A 22 18.82 8.62 22.87
CA LYS A 22 18.29 9.60 21.91
C LYS A 22 18.51 9.15 20.47
N VAL A 23 19.72 8.68 20.14
CA VAL A 23 20.05 8.20 18.80
C VAL A 23 19.26 6.93 18.47
N ASP A 24 19.14 5.98 19.40
CA ASP A 24 18.34 4.76 19.17
C ASP A 24 16.85 5.09 18.95
N SER A 25 16.31 6.05 19.70
CA SER A 25 14.93 6.52 19.52
C SER A 25 14.71 7.14 18.14
N GLN A 26 15.61 8.03 17.71
CA GLN A 26 15.53 8.67 16.39
C GLN A 26 15.65 7.63 15.26
N ARG A 27 16.54 6.65 15.42
CA ARG A 27 16.69 5.57 14.45
C ARG A 27 15.41 4.75 14.32
N ARG A 28 14.77 4.39 15.43
CA ARG A 28 13.51 3.63 15.42
C ARG A 28 12.36 4.41 14.80
N GLU A 29 12.30 5.72 15.03
CA GLU A 29 11.31 6.59 14.41
C GLU A 29 11.51 6.62 12.89
N LEU A 30 12.74 6.82 12.43
CA LEU A 30 13.08 6.81 11.01
C LEU A 30 12.79 5.46 10.34
N GLU A 31 13.08 4.34 11.02
CA GLU A 31 12.75 3.00 10.52
C GLU A 31 11.23 2.82 10.34
N ARG A 32 10.41 3.39 11.22
CA ARG A 32 8.93 3.35 11.09
C ARG A 32 8.42 4.22 9.95
N GLU A 33 8.99 5.43 9.79
CA GLU A 33 8.63 6.30 8.68
C GLU A 33 9.00 5.65 7.34
N MET A 34 10.19 5.06 7.24
CA MET A 34 10.60 4.30 6.05
C MET A 34 9.66 3.14 5.76
N ALA A 35 9.27 2.36 6.78
CA ALA A 35 8.34 1.26 6.58
C ALA A 35 6.96 1.73 6.07
N THR A 36 6.49 2.87 6.58
CA THR A 36 5.24 3.50 6.10
C THR A 36 5.36 3.92 4.64
N LEU A 37 6.44 4.62 4.28
CA LEU A 37 6.69 5.08 2.91
C LEU A 37 6.82 3.90 1.92
N VAL A 38 7.49 2.82 2.31
CA VAL A 38 7.60 1.63 1.46
C VAL A 38 6.23 1.01 1.21
N ASN A 39 5.38 0.90 2.24
CA ASN A 39 4.00 0.41 2.07
C ASN A 39 3.17 1.33 1.16
N GLU A 40 3.31 2.66 1.30
CA GLU A 40 2.61 3.62 0.43
C GLU A 40 3.06 3.48 -1.03
N ILE A 41 4.36 3.31 -1.28
CA ILE A 41 4.90 3.08 -2.62
C ILE A 41 4.33 1.78 -3.20
N GLU A 42 4.33 0.69 -2.45
CA GLU A 42 3.80 -0.60 -2.91
C GLU A 42 2.31 -0.52 -3.26
N LEU A 43 1.51 0.21 -2.46
CA LEU A 43 0.10 0.46 -2.77
C LEU A 43 -0.07 1.26 -4.06
N VAL A 44 0.72 2.33 -4.25
CA VAL A 44 0.64 3.17 -5.45
C VAL A 44 1.09 2.40 -6.69
N GLU A 45 2.14 1.59 -6.60
CA GLU A 45 2.61 0.74 -7.69
C GLU A 45 1.55 -0.31 -8.07
N GLY A 46 0.92 -0.94 -7.08
CA GLY A 46 -0.19 -1.87 -7.29
C GLY A 46 -1.40 -1.22 -7.96
N ASP A 47 -1.78 -0.03 -7.50
CA ASP A 47 -2.87 0.75 -8.11
C ASP A 47 -2.53 1.15 -9.55
N ASN A 48 -1.30 1.58 -9.81
CA ASN A 48 -0.85 1.94 -11.15
C ASN A 48 -0.87 0.74 -12.12
N SER A 49 -0.43 -0.44 -11.66
CA SER A 49 -0.53 -1.69 -12.45
C SER A 49 -1.99 -2.01 -12.77
N ASN A 50 -2.86 -2.00 -11.77
CA ASN A 50 -4.29 -2.28 -11.94
C ASN A 50 -4.98 -1.30 -12.90
N ILE A 51 -4.63 -0.02 -12.83
CA ILE A 51 -5.17 1.01 -13.73
C ILE A 51 -4.65 0.78 -15.15
N THR A 52 -3.36 0.47 -15.30
CA THR A 52 -2.75 0.20 -16.60
C THR A 52 -3.39 -1.00 -17.28
N GLU A 53 -3.60 -2.10 -16.54
CA GLU A 53 -4.31 -3.29 -17.04
C GLU A 53 -5.74 -2.97 -17.47
N LYS A 54 -6.47 -2.14 -16.70
CA LYS A 54 -7.81 -1.69 -17.09
C LYS A 54 -7.78 -0.84 -18.36
N ILE A 55 -6.81 0.06 -18.49
CA ILE A 55 -6.65 0.89 -19.69
C ILE A 55 -6.40 0.00 -20.90
N GLU A 56 -5.49 -0.98 -20.79
CA GLU A 56 -5.21 -1.93 -21.86
C GLU A 56 -6.45 -2.76 -22.20
N PHE A 57 -7.13 -3.31 -21.19
CA PHE A 57 -8.37 -4.07 -21.38
C PHE A 57 -9.45 -3.26 -22.12
N PHE A 58 -9.66 -2.01 -21.73
CA PHE A 58 -10.67 -1.13 -22.36
C PHE A 58 -10.22 -0.50 -23.68
N SER A 59 -8.91 -0.56 -24.01
CA SER A 59 -8.42 -0.11 -25.31
C SER A 59 -8.91 -1.01 -26.46
N GLU A 60 -9.23 -2.27 -26.17
CA GLU A 60 -9.85 -3.18 -27.13
C GLU A 60 -11.37 -2.98 -27.21
N ALA A 61 -11.85 -2.53 -28.37
CA ALA A 61 -13.28 -2.26 -28.61
C ALA A 61 -14.22 -3.46 -28.32
N ARG A 62 -13.74 -4.70 -28.51
CA ARG A 62 -14.50 -5.92 -28.19
C ARG A 62 -14.73 -6.09 -26.68
N ASN A 63 -13.74 -5.75 -25.87
CA ASN A 63 -13.83 -5.81 -24.41
C ASN A 63 -14.75 -4.69 -23.89
N LEU A 64 -14.69 -3.51 -24.52
CA LEU A 64 -15.61 -2.41 -24.24
C LEU A 64 -17.07 -2.80 -24.52
N GLU A 65 -17.34 -3.47 -25.65
CA GLU A 65 -18.68 -3.98 -25.99
C GLU A 65 -19.16 -5.02 -24.97
N LYS A 66 -18.28 -5.93 -24.55
CA LYS A 66 -18.59 -6.96 -23.55
C LYS A 66 -18.97 -6.33 -22.20
N GLU A 67 -18.24 -5.31 -21.74
CA GLU A 67 -18.52 -4.61 -20.49
C GLU A 67 -19.82 -3.80 -20.58
N LEU A 68 -20.09 -3.15 -21.72
CA LEU A 68 -21.34 -2.42 -21.97
C LEU A 68 -22.55 -3.36 -21.95
N ARG A 69 -22.45 -4.52 -22.59
CA ARG A 69 -23.48 -5.57 -22.56
C ARG A 69 -23.71 -6.09 -21.14
N ALA A 70 -22.65 -6.31 -20.37
CA ALA A 70 -22.75 -6.81 -19.00
C ALA A 70 -23.34 -5.78 -18.02
N ARG A 71 -22.89 -4.52 -18.06
CA ARG A 71 -23.33 -3.46 -17.12
C ARG A 71 -24.70 -2.89 -17.42
N PHE A 72 -25.00 -2.69 -18.70
CA PHE A 72 -26.21 -1.98 -19.12
C PHE A 72 -27.24 -2.89 -19.78
N ASN A 73 -26.97 -4.21 -19.81
CA ASN A 73 -27.82 -5.21 -20.43
C ASN A 73 -28.13 -4.86 -21.91
N TYR A 74 -27.16 -4.23 -22.59
CA TYR A 74 -27.29 -3.88 -24.00
C TYR A 74 -27.43 -5.16 -24.84
N ARG A 75 -28.45 -5.19 -25.70
CA ARG A 75 -28.68 -6.27 -26.66
C ARG A 75 -28.61 -5.71 -28.07
N LEU A 76 -28.06 -6.48 -29.00
CA LEU A 76 -28.16 -6.11 -30.41
C LEU A 76 -29.64 -6.13 -30.83
N PRO A 77 -30.07 -5.23 -31.72
CA PRO A 77 -31.47 -5.16 -32.17
C PRO A 77 -32.00 -6.45 -32.81
N PHE A 78 -31.12 -7.40 -33.18
CA PHE A 78 -31.46 -8.70 -33.77
C PHE A 78 -31.11 -9.91 -32.89
N GLU A 79 -30.80 -9.71 -31.61
CA GLU A 79 -30.40 -10.77 -30.70
C GLU A 79 -31.62 -11.54 -30.17
N LYS A 80 -31.72 -12.84 -30.49
CA LYS A 80 -32.84 -13.69 -30.04
C LYS A 80 -32.70 -13.98 -28.54
N LEU A 81 -33.63 -13.46 -27.74
CA LEU A 81 -33.77 -13.83 -26.33
C LEU A 81 -34.32 -15.26 -26.24
N ILE A 82 -33.52 -16.20 -25.74
CA ILE A 82 -33.98 -17.55 -25.40
C ILE A 82 -34.23 -17.58 -23.89
N ILE A 83 -35.50 -17.66 -23.49
CA ILE A 83 -35.88 -17.89 -22.09
C ILE A 83 -35.97 -19.40 -21.91
N VAL A 84 -35.05 -19.98 -21.14
CA VAL A 84 -35.10 -21.40 -20.78
C VAL A 84 -35.90 -21.52 -19.49
N ILE A 85 -37.10 -22.08 -19.59
CA ILE A 85 -37.91 -22.44 -18.43
C ILE A 85 -37.56 -23.90 -18.10
N PRO A 86 -37.04 -24.19 -16.90
CA PRO A 86 -36.83 -25.57 -16.48
C PRO A 86 -38.18 -26.27 -16.34
N GLU A 87 -38.32 -27.46 -16.92
CA GLU A 87 -39.43 -28.37 -16.58
C GLU A 87 -39.15 -28.94 -15.18
N GLU A 88 -40.19 -28.96 -14.34
CA GLU A 88 -40.15 -29.36 -12.92
C GLU A 88 -39.42 -30.69 -12.67
#